data_AF-A0A1S3WJT1-F1
#
_entry.id   AF-A0A1S3WJT1-F1
#
_cell.length_a   1.000
_cell.length_b   1.000
_cell.length_c   1.000
_cell.angle_alpha   90.00
_cell.angle_beta   90.00
_cell.angle_gamma   90.00
#
_symmetry.space_group_name_H-M   'P 1'
#
loop_
_entity.id
_entity.type
_entity.pdbx_description
1 polymer ?
#
loop_
_entity_poly.entity_id
_entity_poly.type
_entity_poly.pdbx_seq_one_letter_code
_entity_poly.pdbx_strand_id
1 'polypeptide(L)'
;MMTGRPGRVPLKFLPDEARSLPPPRLNDPRLAYIGFMGYCSGLLDNALRRRPVLTTDYLYALRDHDMFAYIKAHPEDFPEKEKKTYSEIHEEFYPVR
;
A
#
# COMPACT_ATOMS: atom_id res chain seq x y z
N MET A 1 22.26 -32.57 -8.54
CA MET A 1 20.95 -31.99 -8.16
C MET A 1 20.45 -32.72 -6.92
N MET A 2 20.15 -32.01 -5.83
CA MET A 2 19.78 -32.61 -4.54
C MET A 2 18.29 -32.94 -4.42
N THR A 3 17.60 -33.21 -5.53
CA THR A 3 16.13 -33.40 -5.57
C THR A 3 15.61 -34.56 -4.72
N GLY A 4 16.45 -35.57 -4.40
CA GLY A 4 16.10 -36.68 -3.49
C GLY A 4 16.49 -36.48 -2.02
N ARG A 5 17.18 -35.39 -1.66
CA ARG A 5 17.63 -35.08 -0.30
C ARG A 5 16.61 -34.35 0.59
N PRO A 6 15.70 -33.48 0.11
CA PRO A 6 14.73 -32.78 0.96
C PRO A 6 13.60 -33.73 1.42
N GLY A 7 13.95 -34.71 2.25
CA GLY A 7 13.03 -35.55 3.02
C GLY A 7 11.94 -36.30 2.25
N ARG A 8 11.18 -37.12 2.98
CA ARG A 8 10.02 -37.87 2.45
C ARG A 8 8.74 -37.02 2.36
N VAL A 9 8.82 -35.73 2.70
CA VAL A 9 7.67 -34.82 2.71
C VAL A 9 7.85 -33.76 1.62
N PRO A 10 7.18 -33.90 0.47
CA PRO A 10 7.27 -32.91 -0.59
C PRO A 10 6.71 -31.56 -0.12
N LEU A 11 7.22 -30.46 -0.70
CA LEU A 11 6.72 -29.08 -0.51
C LEU A 11 6.97 -28.42 0.87
N LYS A 12 7.90 -28.92 1.69
CA LYS A 12 8.35 -28.18 2.87
C LYS A 12 9.34 -27.07 2.48
N PHE A 13 8.95 -25.80 2.70
CA PHE A 13 9.84 -24.64 2.50
C PHE A 13 11.05 -24.67 3.45
N LEU A 14 10.80 -24.92 4.74
CA LEU A 14 11.84 -25.21 5.74
C LEU A 14 11.56 -26.59 6.39
N PRO A 15 12.55 -27.50 6.45
CA PRO A 15 12.41 -28.78 7.13
C PRO A 15 12.53 -28.62 8.65
N ASP A 16 12.02 -29.58 9.43
CA ASP A 16 11.98 -29.48 10.90
C ASP A 16 13.40 -29.49 11.51
N GLU A 17 14.36 -30.11 10.83
CA GLU A 17 15.77 -30.11 11.21
C GLU A 17 16.39 -28.71 11.12
N ALA A 18 15.85 -27.79 10.30
CA ALA A 18 16.37 -26.43 10.15
C ALA A 18 16.21 -25.60 11.44
N ARG A 19 15.31 -25.99 12.35
CA ARG A 19 15.15 -25.36 13.67
C ARG A 19 16.36 -25.56 14.58
N SER A 20 17.21 -26.55 14.29
CA SER A 20 18.45 -26.79 15.05
C SER A 20 19.57 -25.81 14.68
N LEU A 21 19.45 -25.12 13.55
CA LEU A 21 20.44 -24.14 13.11
C LEU A 21 20.23 -22.79 13.80
N PRO A 22 21.30 -22.03 14.06
CA PRO A 22 21.15 -20.67 14.57
C PRO A 22 20.44 -19.79 13.54
N PRO A 23 19.33 -19.11 13.88
CA PRO A 23 18.65 -18.24 12.94
C PRO A 23 19.51 -17.00 12.62
N PRO A 24 19.34 -16.40 11.43
CA PRO A 24 19.98 -15.14 11.11
C PRO A 24 19.52 -14.07 12.10
N ARG A 25 20.44 -13.20 12.50
CA ARG A 25 20.13 -12.10 13.40
C ARG A 25 19.38 -11.01 12.63
N LEU A 26 18.62 -10.19 13.36
CA LEU A 26 17.92 -9.04 12.77
C LEU A 26 18.88 -7.97 12.20
N ASN A 27 20.14 -7.96 12.65
CA ASN A 27 21.20 -7.07 12.18
C ASN A 27 22.14 -7.74 11.15
N ASP A 28 21.72 -8.86 10.53
CA ASP A 28 22.48 -9.46 9.43
C ASP A 28 22.56 -8.45 8.25
N PRO A 29 23.76 -8.15 7.71
CA PRO A 29 23.91 -7.24 6.57
C PRO A 29 23.08 -7.67 5.35
N ARG A 30 22.82 -8.97 5.17
CA ARG A 30 21.96 -9.47 4.09
C ARG A 30 20.50 -9.03 4.29
N LEU A 31 20.01 -9.09 5.52
CA LEU A 31 18.66 -8.65 5.86
C LEU A 31 18.53 -7.13 5.74
N ALA A 32 19.56 -6.40 6.18
CA ALA A 32 19.63 -4.95 6.00
C ALA A 32 19.59 -4.56 4.51
N TYR A 33 20.33 -5.26 3.67
CA TYR A 33 20.30 -5.04 2.22
C TYR A 33 18.94 -5.33 1.59
N ILE A 34 18.26 -6.41 2.00
CA ILE A 34 16.88 -6.69 1.55
C ILE A 34 15.92 -5.57 1.96
N GLY A 35 16.05 -5.05 3.19
CA GLY A 35 15.28 -3.89 3.65
C GLY A 35 15.56 -2.65 2.80
N PHE A 36 16.82 -2.39 2.47
CA PHE A 36 17.22 -1.30 1.58
C PHE A 36 16.62 -1.45 0.17
N MET A 37 16.58 -2.66 -0.37
CA MET A 37 15.91 -2.93 -1.66
C MET A 37 14.42 -2.60 -1.59
N GLY A 38 13.74 -2.90 -0.49
CA GLY A 38 12.36 -2.50 -0.25
C GLY A 38 12.18 -0.98 -0.24
N TYR A 39 13.10 -0.25 0.41
CA TYR A 39 13.11 1.21 0.43
C TYR A 39 13.28 1.80 -0.99
N CYS A 40 14.25 1.31 -1.76
CA CYS A 40 14.45 1.72 -3.15
C CYS A 40 13.21 1.43 -4.02
N SER A 41 12.53 0.30 -3.80
CA SER A 41 11.29 -0.02 -4.51
C SER A 41 10.19 1.00 -4.20
N GLY A 42 10.07 1.47 -2.96
CA GLY A 42 9.11 2.52 -2.59
C GLY A 42 9.43 3.87 -3.24
N LEU A 43 10.71 4.25 -3.27
CA LEU A 43 11.16 5.46 -3.96
C LEU A 43 10.87 5.38 -5.47
N LEU A 44 11.08 4.21 -6.08
CA LEU A 44 10.80 3.98 -7.49
C LEU A 44 9.30 4.02 -7.79
N ASP A 45 8.43 3.46 -6.94
CA ASP A 45 6.98 3.57 -7.12
C ASP A 45 6.51 5.04 -7.09
N ASN A 46 7.06 5.83 -6.16
CA ASN A 46 6.80 7.28 -6.12
C ASN A 46 7.31 7.97 -7.40
N ALA A 47 8.52 7.64 -7.87
CA ALA A 47 9.09 8.22 -9.08
C ALA A 47 8.27 7.88 -10.34
N LEU A 48 7.84 6.63 -10.50
CA LEU A 48 7.03 6.18 -11.63
C LEU A 48 5.67 6.89 -11.69
N ARG A 49 5.06 7.13 -10.53
CA ARG A 49 3.78 7.85 -10.41
C ARG A 49 3.93 9.37 -10.46
N ARG A 50 5.12 9.90 -10.76
CA ARG A 50 5.45 11.34 -10.75
C ARG A 50 5.08 12.02 -9.43
N ARG A 51 5.20 11.28 -8.33
CA ARG A 51 5.03 11.79 -6.97
C ARG A 51 6.38 12.25 -6.43
N PRO A 52 6.39 13.21 -5.49
CA PRO A 52 7.63 13.68 -4.89
C PRO A 52 8.25 12.57 -4.04
N VAL A 53 9.40 12.07 -4.49
CA VAL A 53 9.99 10.77 -4.10
C VAL A 53 10.14 10.55 -2.59
N LEU A 54 10.49 11.60 -1.83
CA LEU A 54 10.74 11.53 -0.38
C LEU A 54 9.64 12.14 0.49
N THR A 55 8.80 13.02 -0.07
CA THR A 55 7.90 13.89 0.71
C THR A 55 6.42 13.68 0.39
N THR A 56 6.09 12.63 -0.37
CA THR A 56 4.73 12.32 -0.82
C THR A 56 3.72 12.37 0.33
N ASP A 57 4.02 11.73 1.46
CA ASP A 57 3.07 11.64 2.58
C ASP A 57 2.84 12.99 3.26
N TYR A 58 3.91 13.78 3.45
CA TYR A 58 3.81 15.12 4.04
C TYR A 58 3.04 16.09 3.15
N LEU A 59 3.28 16.04 1.83
CA LEU A 59 2.62 16.95 0.88
C LEU A 59 1.14 16.63 0.72
N TYR A 60 0.76 15.35 0.76
CA TYR A 60 -0.67 14.98 0.80
C TYR A 60 -1.33 15.42 2.11
N ALA A 61 -0.66 15.22 3.25
CA ALA A 61 -1.17 15.66 4.54
C ALA A 61 -1.36 17.19 4.61
N LEU A 62 -0.38 17.96 4.10
CA LEU A 62 -0.47 19.42 4.02
C LEU A 62 -1.60 19.87 3.08
N ARG A 63 -1.70 19.25 1.90
CA ARG A 63 -2.77 19.55 0.94
C ARG A 63 -4.15 19.31 1.53
N ASP A 64 -4.34 18.19 2.22
CA ASP A 64 -5.63 17.83 2.81
C ASP A 64 -5.96 18.76 4.01
N HIS A 65 -4.96 19.13 4.81
CA HIS A 65 -5.09 20.14 5.86
C HIS A 65 -5.57 21.50 5.30
N ASP A 66 -4.91 22.00 4.26
CA ASP A 66 -5.23 23.29 3.63
C ASP A 66 -6.62 23.26 2.98
N MET A 67 -6.97 22.14 2.34
CA MET A 67 -8.30 21.94 1.77
C MET A 67 -9.39 22.01 2.85
N PHE A 68 -9.23 21.30 3.97
CA PHE A 68 -10.21 21.36 5.06
C PHE A 68 -10.27 22.72 5.74
N ALA A 69 -9.12 23.38 5.92
CA ALA A 69 -9.07 24.74 6.46
C ALA A 69 -9.82 25.72 5.56
N TYR A 70 -9.65 25.61 4.24
CA TYR A 70 -10.34 26.46 3.26
C TYR A 70 -11.86 26.24 3.26
N ILE A 71 -12.31 24.98 3.23
CA ILE A 71 -13.74 24.63 3.28
C ILE A 71 -14.39 25.15 4.57
N LYS A 72 -13.69 25.05 5.69
CA LYS A 72 -14.18 25.54 6.98
C LYS A 72 -14.26 27.07 7.03
N ALA A 73 -13.36 27.77 6.35
CA ALA A 73 -13.33 29.22 6.30
C ALA A 73 -14.40 29.82 5.38
N HIS A 74 -14.84 29.08 4.35
CA HIS A 74 -15.82 29.54 3.34
C HIS A 74 -17.03 28.58 3.26
N PRO A 75 -17.86 28.50 4.32
CA PRO A 75 -19.04 27.64 4.32
C PRO A 75 -20.08 28.01 3.25
N GLU A 76 -20.10 29.27 2.79
CA GLU A 76 -20.97 29.76 1.72
C GLU A 76 -20.63 29.19 0.34
N ASP A 77 -19.36 28.90 0.07
CA ASP A 77 -18.89 28.30 -1.19
C ASP A 77 -19.21 26.81 -1.27
N PHE A 78 -19.32 26.15 -0.11
CA PHE A 78 -19.53 24.70 0.01
C PHE A 78 -20.79 24.38 0.83
N PRO A 79 -22.00 24.77 0.36
CA PRO A 79 -23.23 24.44 1.07
C PRO A 79 -23.46 22.93 1.10
N GLU A 80 -23.89 22.42 2.25
CA GLU A 80 -24.26 21.02 2.38
C GLU A 80 -25.53 20.74 1.56
N LYS A 81 -25.38 19.98 0.48
CA LYS A 81 -26.52 19.60 -0.37
C LYS A 81 -27.31 18.49 0.31
N GLU A 82 -28.63 18.64 0.33
CA GLU A 82 -29.54 17.59 0.78
C GLU A 82 -29.33 16.32 -0.06
N LYS A 83 -29.00 15.22 0.62
CA LYS A 83 -28.78 13.93 -0.03
C LYS A 83 -30.13 13.26 -0.27
N LYS A 84 -30.57 13.23 -1.52
CA LYS A 84 -31.79 12.53 -1.93
C LYS A 84 -31.56 11.02 -1.96
N THR A 85 -32.57 10.27 -1.55
CA THR A 85 -32.52 8.80 -1.60
C THR A 85 -32.85 8.32 -3.02
N TYR A 86 -32.31 7.17 -3.45
CA TYR A 86 -32.61 6.57 -4.77
C TYR A 86 -34.10 6.31 -5.02
N SER A 87 -34.94 6.31 -3.98
CA SER A 87 -36.40 6.28 -4.10
C SER A 87 -36.99 7.53 -4.75
N GLU A 88 -36.30 8.67 -4.66
CA GLU A 88 -36.72 9.96 -5.20
C GLU A 88 -36.02 10.30 -6.53
N ILE A 89 -34.96 9.57 -6.89
CA ILE A 89 -34.13 9.81 -8.07
C ILE A 89 -34.51 8.79 -9.13
N HIS A 90 -34.98 9.25 -10.29
CA HIS A 90 -35.26 8.39 -11.44
C HIS A 90 -34.12 8.46 -12.45
N GLU A 91 -33.33 7.38 -12.55
CA GLU A 91 -32.28 7.23 -13.55
C GLU A 91 -32.81 6.51 -14.79
N GLU A 92 -32.34 6.89 -15.98
CA GLU A 92 -32.70 6.20 -17.21
C GLU A 92 -31.93 4.89 -17.34
N PHE A 93 -32.65 3.77 -17.52
CA PHE A 93 -32.03 2.46 -17.66
C PHE A 93 -31.70 2.16 -19.12
N TYR A 94 -30.41 2.01 -19.44
CA TYR A 94 -29.93 1.60 -20.76
C TYR A 94 -29.58 0.11 -20.79
N PRO A 95 -30.44 -0.76 -21.37
CA PRO A 95 -30.18 -2.19 -21.43
C PRO A 95 -29.05 -2.50 -22.41
N VAL A 96 -28.13 -3.39 -22.01
CA VAL A 96 -27.12 -3.95 -22.90
C VAL A 96 -27.78 -5.03 -23.77
N ARG A 97 -27.78 -4.81 -25.09
CA ARG A 97 -28.35 -5.71 -26.11
C ARG A 97 -27.27 -6.18 -27.07
#